data_AF-X6LTI8-F1
#
_entry.id   AF-X6LTI8-F1
#
_cell.length_a   1.000
_cell.length_b   1.000
_cell.length_c   1.000
_cell.angle_alpha   90.00
_cell.angle_beta   90.00
_cell.angle_gamma   90.00
#
_symmetry.space_group_name_H-M   'P 1'
#
loop_
_entity.id
_entity.type
_entity.pdbx_description
1 polymer ?
#
loop_
_entity_poly.entity_id
_entity_poly.type
_entity_poly.pdbx_seq_one_letter_code
_entity_poly.pdbx_strand_id
1 'polypeptide(L)'
;MKTTEVNDTVLFWRWLDGRTIAYVTGSAVFHWSVEERITDIDTCLLLLLVFFSFMRLGKQKGDATPEKKFEIEAEQRQVQIINYDSSKDGNWLFLQGITKNAETQKIEGVLQLYSVQHKRYQPKMNAHGGCFAEVTLSGRDSPSTLFCFTRSDGENKKLKKQQKKILMKYTFCNVFVDGGWAECNEINSNDFIVSIASSAKYRCLYAFTQAGFILLFDISTGKCLFNKQVSKVKRVVCYLF
;
A
#
# COMPACT_ATOMS: atom_id res chain seq x y z
N MET A 1 14.84 -5.75 -23.42
CA MET A 1 13.48 -6.09 -22.93
C MET A 1 13.63 -7.34 -22.11
N LYS A 2 13.20 -7.28 -20.85
CA LYS A 2 13.25 -8.42 -19.94
C LYS A 2 11.92 -9.18 -20.04
N THR A 3 11.97 -10.49 -20.08
CA THR A 3 10.78 -11.33 -20.21
C THR A 3 10.87 -12.46 -19.20
N THR A 4 9.75 -12.81 -18.58
CA THR A 4 9.61 -13.97 -17.72
C THR A 4 8.28 -14.63 -18.04
N GLU A 5 8.24 -15.96 -18.07
CA GLU A 5 6.98 -16.70 -18.14
C GLU A 5 6.39 -16.79 -16.74
N VAL A 6 5.13 -16.38 -16.60
CA VAL A 6 4.37 -16.50 -15.35
C VAL A 6 3.33 -17.59 -15.59
N ASN A 7 3.45 -18.70 -14.86
CA ASN A 7 2.56 -19.86 -15.03
C ASN A 7 1.12 -19.58 -14.56
N ASP A 8 0.94 -18.62 -13.66
CA ASP A 8 -0.34 -18.23 -13.10
C ASP A 8 -0.86 -16.92 -13.73
N THR A 9 -2.18 -16.75 -13.74
CA THR A 9 -2.79 -15.47 -14.15
C THR A 9 -2.41 -14.36 -13.17
N VAL A 10 -1.93 -13.24 -13.71
CA VAL A 10 -1.69 -12.01 -12.94
C VAL A 10 -3.02 -11.30 -12.69
N LEU A 11 -3.40 -11.16 -11.42
CA LEU A 11 -4.64 -10.53 -10.98
C LEU A 11 -4.49 -9.03 -10.73
N PHE A 12 -3.31 -8.59 -10.28
CA PHE A 12 -3.00 -7.19 -10.01
C PHE A 12 -1.50 -6.96 -10.20
N TRP A 13 -1.11 -5.74 -10.59
CA TRP A 13 0.30 -5.34 -10.61
C TRP A 13 0.42 -3.83 -10.40
N ARG A 14 1.59 -3.40 -9.90
CA ARG A 14 1.97 -2.00 -9.81
C ARG A 14 3.48 -1.83 -9.75
N TRP A 15 3.95 -0.62 -10.03
CA TRP A 15 5.28 -0.20 -9.61
C TRP A 15 5.29 0.07 -8.10
N LEU A 16 6.32 -0.43 -7.42
CA LEU A 16 6.64 -0.08 -6.03
C LEU A 16 7.59 1.12 -5.97
N ASP A 17 8.52 1.17 -6.91
CA ASP A 17 9.46 2.26 -7.10
C ASP A 17 9.86 2.34 -8.59
N GLY A 18 10.81 3.21 -8.95
CA GLY A 18 11.24 3.37 -10.35
C GLY A 18 11.93 2.15 -10.98
N ARG A 19 12.11 1.06 -10.23
CA ARG A 19 12.91 -0.12 -10.62
C ARG A 19 12.25 -1.44 -10.26
N THR A 20 11.31 -1.47 -9.33
CA THR A 20 10.68 -2.70 -8.86
C THR A 20 9.20 -2.72 -9.22
N ILE A 21 8.79 -3.73 -9.99
CA ILE A 21 7.37 -4.04 -10.23
C ILE A 21 6.93 -5.13 -9.26
N ALA A 22 5.77 -4.97 -8.64
CA ALA A 22 5.11 -6.03 -7.90
C ALA A 22 3.91 -6.55 -8.69
N TYR A 23 3.70 -7.86 -8.65
CA TYR A 23 2.52 -8.48 -9.23
C TYR A 23 1.97 -9.57 -8.32
N VAL A 24 0.67 -9.77 -8.42
CA VAL A 24 -0.14 -10.64 -7.56
C VAL A 24 -0.79 -11.69 -8.44
N THR A 25 -0.61 -12.96 -8.12
CA THR A 25 -1.30 -14.09 -8.77
C THR A 25 -2.44 -14.59 -7.87
N GLY A 26 -3.13 -15.65 -8.26
CA GLY A 26 -4.12 -16.30 -7.39
C GLY A 26 -3.51 -16.99 -6.15
N SER A 27 -2.19 -17.19 -6.12
CA SER A 27 -1.51 -18.01 -5.12
C SER A 27 -0.44 -17.25 -4.33
N ALA A 28 0.16 -16.20 -4.89
CA ALA A 28 1.32 -15.54 -4.29
C ALA A 28 1.53 -14.12 -4.80
N VAL A 29 2.39 -13.39 -4.08
CA VAL A 29 2.86 -12.06 -4.48
C VAL A 29 4.35 -12.12 -4.80
N PHE A 30 4.75 -11.43 -5.87
CA PHE A 30 6.12 -11.41 -6.37
C PHE A 30 6.60 -9.98 -6.56
N HIS A 31 7.90 -9.76 -6.33
CA HIS A 31 8.60 -8.53 -6.70
C HIS A 31 9.60 -8.84 -7.80
N TRP A 32 9.70 -7.96 -8.77
CA TRP A 32 10.62 -8.11 -9.89
C TRP A 32 11.38 -6.80 -10.11
N SER A 33 12.66 -6.81 -9.76
CA SER A 33 13.57 -5.69 -10.06
C SER A 33 13.93 -5.70 -11.55
N VAL A 34 13.92 -4.52 -12.16
CA VAL A 34 14.43 -4.30 -13.52
C VAL A 34 15.96 -4.32 -13.53
N GLU A 35 16.60 -3.90 -12.45
CA GLU A 35 18.07 -3.86 -12.30
C GLU A 35 18.63 -5.18 -11.71
N GLU A 36 19.86 -5.52 -12.12
CA GLU A 36 20.62 -6.66 -11.58
C GLU A 36 21.16 -6.33 -10.18
N ARG A 37 21.11 -7.31 -9.28
CA ARG A 37 21.92 -7.28 -8.06
C ARG A 37 23.35 -7.62 -8.49
N ILE A 38 24.26 -6.65 -8.48
CA ILE A 38 25.70 -6.93 -8.58
C ILE A 38 26.11 -7.60 -7.27
N THR A 39 26.11 -8.93 -7.22
CA THR A 39 26.49 -9.69 -6.02
C THR A 39 27.90 -10.28 -6.05
N ASP A 40 28.65 -10.13 -7.14
CA ASP A 40 30.02 -10.64 -7.20
C ASP A 40 31.06 -9.51 -7.13
N ILE A 41 31.62 -9.34 -5.92
CA ILE A 41 32.83 -8.55 -5.69
C ILE A 41 34.02 -9.08 -6.51
N ASP A 42 33.99 -10.36 -6.93
CA ASP A 42 35.00 -10.98 -7.78
C ASP A 42 35.04 -10.39 -9.20
N THR A 43 33.94 -9.80 -9.68
CA THR A 43 33.91 -9.07 -10.97
C THR A 43 34.37 -7.62 -10.88
N CYS A 44 34.38 -7.00 -9.70
CA CYS A 44 34.71 -5.58 -9.54
C CYS A 44 36.22 -5.29 -9.73
N LEU A 45 37.10 -6.23 -9.37
CA LEU A 45 38.54 -6.07 -9.56
C LEU A 45 38.97 -6.23 -11.03
N LEU A 46 38.25 -7.05 -11.81
CA LEU A 46 38.46 -7.18 -13.25
C LEU A 46 37.87 -6.00 -14.04
N LEU A 47 36.77 -5.41 -13.57
CA LEU A 47 36.15 -4.25 -14.22
C LEU A 47 37.03 -2.99 -14.13
N LEU A 48 37.71 -2.72 -13.01
CA LEU A 48 38.60 -1.55 -12.88
C LEU A 48 39.75 -1.52 -13.89
N LEU A 49 40.21 -2.67 -14.40
CA LEU A 49 41.23 -2.75 -15.46
C LEU A 49 40.67 -2.62 -16.88
N VAL A 50 39.36 -2.81 -17.08
CA VAL A 50 38.69 -2.70 -18.40
C VAL A 50 37.97 -1.35 -18.57
N PHE A 51 37.77 -0.60 -17.49
CA PHE A 51 37.03 0.67 -17.47
C PHE A 51 37.65 1.80 -18.33
N PHE A 52 38.93 1.71 -18.71
CA PHE A 52 39.56 2.72 -19.57
C PHE A 52 39.46 2.45 -21.09
N SER A 53 38.94 1.31 -21.54
CA SER A 53 38.98 0.96 -22.98
C SER A 53 37.61 0.76 -23.66
N PHE A 54 36.49 0.71 -22.94
CA PHE A 54 35.19 0.46 -23.57
C PHE A 54 34.05 1.29 -22.97
N MET A 55 33.96 2.55 -23.39
CA MET A 55 32.67 3.22 -23.58
C MET A 55 31.92 2.51 -24.74
N ARG A 56 31.36 1.32 -24.48
CA ARG A 56 30.30 0.75 -25.30
C ARG A 56 28.99 0.89 -24.55
N LEU A 57 28.01 1.49 -25.23
CA LEU A 57 26.58 1.31 -25.00
C LEU A 57 26.23 -0.18 -25.00
N GLY A 58 26.50 -0.86 -23.90
CA GLY A 58 26.08 -2.24 -23.66
C GLY A 58 24.63 -2.22 -23.21
N LYS A 59 23.73 -2.80 -24.01
CA LYS A 59 22.42 -3.26 -23.53
C LYS A 59 22.67 -4.22 -22.37
N GLN A 60 22.49 -3.73 -21.14
CA GLN A 60 22.49 -4.56 -19.93
C GLN A 60 21.34 -5.57 -20.05
N LYS A 61 21.67 -6.87 -20.04
CA LYS A 61 20.73 -7.98 -20.23
C LYS A 61 20.29 -8.49 -18.85
N GLY A 62 19.43 -7.71 -18.19
CA GLY A 62 18.96 -7.96 -16.83
C GLY A 62 18.35 -9.35 -16.61
N ASP A 63 19.03 -10.23 -15.88
CA ASP A 63 18.62 -11.63 -15.64
C ASP A 63 17.91 -11.87 -14.27
N ALA A 64 17.61 -10.82 -13.50
CA ALA A 64 17.00 -11.01 -12.17
C ALA A 64 15.61 -11.68 -12.27
N THR A 65 15.42 -12.88 -11.73
CA THR A 65 14.11 -13.56 -11.76
C THR A 65 13.14 -12.93 -10.74
N PRO A 66 11.81 -13.01 -10.96
CA PRO A 66 10.85 -12.55 -9.97
C PRO A 66 11.00 -13.28 -8.62
N GLU A 67 11.06 -12.52 -7.53
CA GLU A 67 11.21 -13.04 -6.17
C GLU A 67 9.84 -13.17 -5.50
N LYS A 68 9.46 -14.39 -5.10
CA LYS A 68 8.25 -14.63 -4.32
C LYS A 68 8.39 -14.02 -2.92
N LYS A 69 7.45 -13.15 -2.54
CA LYS A 69 7.44 -12.51 -1.21
C LYS A 69 6.60 -13.27 -0.21
N PHE A 70 5.38 -13.68 -0.56
CA PHE A 70 4.52 -14.48 0.30
C PHE A 70 3.42 -15.20 -0.50
N GLU A 71 2.80 -16.20 0.14
CA GLU A 71 1.63 -16.91 -0.36
C GLU A 71 0.34 -16.26 0.11
N ILE A 72 -0.64 -16.16 -0.79
CA ILE A 72 -1.97 -15.66 -0.49
C ILE A 72 -2.77 -16.79 0.16
N GLU A 73 -3.34 -16.50 1.34
CA GLU A 73 -4.19 -17.45 2.08
C GLU A 73 -5.40 -17.88 1.24
N ALA A 74 -5.86 -19.11 1.42
CA ALA A 74 -6.93 -19.69 0.59
C ALA A 74 -8.22 -18.85 0.66
N GLU A 75 -8.54 -18.31 1.83
CA GLU A 75 -9.69 -17.45 2.10
C GLU A 75 -9.63 -16.10 1.39
N GLN A 76 -8.44 -15.67 0.96
CA GLN A 76 -8.25 -14.41 0.23
C GLN A 76 -8.34 -14.57 -1.29
N ARG A 77 -8.33 -15.80 -1.82
CA ARG A 77 -8.36 -16.03 -3.28
C ARG A 77 -9.67 -15.59 -3.93
N GLN A 78 -10.74 -15.42 -3.14
CA GLN A 78 -12.04 -14.91 -3.59
C GLN A 78 -12.16 -13.38 -3.51
N VAL A 79 -11.10 -12.69 -3.06
CA VAL A 79 -11.09 -11.24 -2.92
C VAL A 79 -10.62 -10.60 -4.22
N GLN A 80 -11.35 -9.60 -4.71
CA GLN A 80 -10.87 -8.78 -5.80
C GLN A 80 -9.74 -7.88 -5.29
N ILE A 81 -8.51 -8.15 -5.74
CA ILE A 81 -7.35 -7.33 -5.37
C ILE A 81 -7.44 -5.98 -6.06
N ILE A 82 -7.32 -4.90 -5.30
CA ILE A 82 -7.41 -3.53 -5.81
C ILE A 82 -6.15 -2.71 -5.52
N ASN A 83 -5.35 -3.12 -4.55
CA ASN A 83 -4.10 -2.44 -4.23
C ASN A 83 -3.12 -3.37 -3.51
N TYR A 84 -1.86 -3.03 -3.61
CA TYR A 84 -0.73 -3.66 -2.96
C TYR A 84 0.31 -2.58 -2.69
N ASP A 85 1.11 -2.67 -1.64
CA ASP A 85 2.27 -1.78 -1.48
C ASP A 85 3.30 -2.36 -0.52
N SER A 86 4.48 -1.75 -0.50
CA SER A 86 5.60 -2.08 0.38
C SER A 86 5.99 -0.86 1.21
N SER A 87 6.43 -1.10 2.46
CA SER A 87 7.16 -0.10 3.22
C SER A 87 8.49 0.21 2.52
N LYS A 88 9.01 1.41 2.79
CA LYS A 88 10.27 1.88 2.18
C LYS A 88 11.47 0.99 2.52
N ASP A 89 11.47 0.39 3.69
CA ASP A 89 12.49 -0.56 4.15
C ASP A 89 12.28 -2.00 3.63
N GLY A 90 11.16 -2.27 2.96
CA GLY A 90 10.80 -3.59 2.45
C GLY A 90 10.42 -4.62 3.52
N ASN A 91 10.31 -4.22 4.80
CA ASN A 91 10.01 -5.14 5.90
C ASN A 91 8.51 -5.42 6.05
N TRP A 92 7.66 -4.58 5.48
CA TRP A 92 6.21 -4.67 5.58
C TRP A 92 5.56 -4.56 4.21
N LEU A 93 4.61 -5.45 3.96
CA LEU A 93 3.85 -5.50 2.72
C LEU A 93 2.38 -5.53 3.08
N PHE A 94 1.51 -4.89 2.30
CA PHE A 94 0.07 -5.09 2.47
C PHE A 94 -0.59 -5.51 1.16
N LEU A 95 -1.63 -6.33 1.30
CA LEU A 95 -2.54 -6.69 0.23
C LEU A 95 -3.92 -6.15 0.56
N GLN A 96 -4.49 -5.38 -0.36
CA GLN A 96 -5.79 -4.74 -0.21
C GLN A 96 -6.72 -5.20 -1.33
N GLY A 97 -7.91 -5.59 -0.93
CA GLY A 97 -8.95 -6.04 -1.83
C GLY A 97 -10.34 -5.69 -1.34
N ILE A 98 -11.34 -6.03 -2.15
CA ILE A 98 -12.75 -5.88 -1.82
C ILE A 98 -13.50 -7.17 -2.09
N THR A 99 -14.53 -7.41 -1.29
CA THR A 99 -15.49 -8.48 -1.52
C THR A 99 -16.91 -7.94 -1.38
N LYS A 100 -17.87 -8.60 -2.02
CA LYS A 100 -19.28 -8.26 -1.90
C LYS A 100 -19.92 -9.19 -0.89
N ASN A 101 -20.40 -8.63 0.22
CA ASN A 101 -21.12 -9.41 1.23
C ASN A 101 -22.44 -9.91 0.63
N ALA A 102 -22.65 -11.23 0.65
CA ALA A 102 -23.81 -11.87 0.01
C ALA A 102 -25.14 -11.45 0.66
N GLU A 103 -25.15 -11.26 1.99
CA GLU A 103 -26.36 -10.92 2.76
C GLU A 103 -26.70 -9.44 2.64
N THR A 104 -25.72 -8.57 2.90
CA THR A 104 -25.96 -7.11 2.97
C THR A 104 -25.83 -6.41 1.62
N GLN A 105 -25.31 -7.11 0.60
CA GLN A 105 -24.96 -6.56 -0.72
C GLN A 105 -23.94 -5.39 -0.67
N LYS A 106 -23.33 -5.14 0.50
CA LYS A 106 -22.33 -4.09 0.70
C LYS A 106 -20.94 -4.55 0.26
N ILE A 107 -20.13 -3.59 -0.20
CA ILE A 107 -18.72 -3.81 -0.49
C ILE A 107 -17.95 -3.74 0.82
N GLU A 108 -17.29 -4.83 1.18
CA GLU A 108 -16.41 -4.93 2.34
C GLU A 108 -14.95 -4.83 1.91
N GLY A 109 -14.17 -4.09 2.69
CA GLY A 109 -12.73 -3.97 2.47
C GLY A 109 -12.01 -5.12 3.14
N VAL A 110 -11.01 -5.68 2.46
CA VAL A 110 -10.11 -6.69 3.00
C VAL A 110 -8.71 -6.15 2.93
N LEU A 111 -8.08 -5.97 4.09
CA LEU A 111 -6.70 -5.50 4.19
C LEU A 111 -5.90 -6.49 5.04
N GLN A 112 -4.83 -7.03 4.49
CA GLN A 112 -3.88 -7.85 5.22
C GLN A 112 -2.49 -7.24 5.17
N LEU A 113 -1.88 -7.12 6.33
CA LEU A 113 -0.51 -6.65 6.51
C LEU A 113 0.38 -7.88 6.77
N TYR A 114 1.49 -7.97 6.06
CA TYR A 114 2.46 -9.05 6.13
C TYR A 114 3.81 -8.51 6.60
N SER A 115 4.39 -9.16 7.60
CA SER A 115 5.75 -8.88 8.05
C SER A 115 6.73 -9.79 7.31
N VAL A 116 7.63 -9.20 6.54
CA VAL A 116 8.67 -9.92 5.79
C VAL A 116 9.67 -10.55 6.76
N GLN A 117 10.09 -9.79 7.77
CA GLN A 117 11.05 -10.26 8.78
C GLN A 117 10.53 -11.50 9.54
N HIS A 118 9.27 -11.47 9.98
CA HIS A 118 8.68 -12.56 10.77
C HIS A 118 7.94 -13.60 9.93
N LYS A 119 7.87 -13.41 8.61
CA LYS A 119 7.18 -14.27 7.64
C LYS A 119 5.74 -14.61 8.04
N ARG A 120 5.01 -13.62 8.58
CA ARG A 120 3.65 -13.82 9.11
C ARG A 120 2.70 -12.69 8.79
N TYR A 121 1.43 -13.04 8.62
CA TYR A 121 0.33 -12.10 8.57
C TYR A 121 0.03 -11.50 9.93
N GLN A 122 -0.39 -10.23 9.90
CA GLN A 122 -1.12 -9.60 10.98
C GLN A 122 -2.61 -9.96 10.86
N PRO A 123 -3.41 -9.80 11.94
CA PRO A 123 -4.83 -10.04 11.88
C PRO A 123 -5.48 -9.31 10.70
N LYS A 124 -6.31 -10.03 9.95
CA LYS A 124 -7.07 -9.48 8.82
C LYS A 124 -7.92 -8.30 9.28
N MET A 125 -7.82 -7.18 8.58
CA MET A 125 -8.54 -5.95 8.89
C MET A 125 -9.67 -5.73 7.88
N ASN A 126 -10.85 -5.37 8.39
CA ASN A 126 -11.94 -4.87 7.56
C ASN A 126 -11.70 -3.39 7.26
N ALA A 127 -10.97 -3.12 6.18
CA ALA A 127 -10.52 -1.79 5.82
C ALA A 127 -10.53 -1.62 4.29
N HIS A 128 -11.14 -0.52 3.82
CA HIS A 128 -11.25 -0.22 2.38
C HIS A 128 -10.01 0.42 1.78
N GLY A 129 -9.09 0.96 2.60
CA GLY A 129 -7.88 1.66 2.17
C GLY A 129 -6.73 1.48 3.14
N GLY A 130 -5.51 1.34 2.61
CA GLY A 130 -4.27 1.36 3.36
C GLY A 130 -3.11 2.00 2.58
N CYS A 131 -2.17 2.64 3.28
CA CYS A 131 -0.89 3.10 2.73
C CYS A 131 0.18 3.16 3.82
N PHE A 132 1.45 3.13 3.41
CA PHE A 132 2.56 3.47 4.30
C PHE A 132 2.81 4.98 4.32
N ALA A 133 3.30 5.49 5.45
CA ALA A 133 3.68 6.87 5.63
C ALA A 133 5.00 6.97 6.39
N GLU A 134 5.93 7.76 5.87
CA GLU A 134 7.19 8.06 6.54
C GLU A 134 7.05 9.38 7.30
N VAL A 135 7.24 9.35 8.63
CA VAL A 135 7.14 10.54 9.46
C VAL A 135 8.16 10.53 10.59
N THR A 136 8.84 11.66 10.77
CA THR A 136 9.62 11.91 11.98
C THR A 136 8.66 12.40 13.07
N LEU A 137 8.53 11.60 14.13
CA LEU A 137 7.70 11.95 15.28
C LEU A 137 8.43 12.88 16.23
N SER A 138 7.66 13.64 17.01
CA SER A 138 8.17 14.49 18.08
C SER A 138 9.03 13.69 19.04
N GLY A 139 10.27 14.14 19.27
CA GLY A 139 11.23 13.47 20.15
C GLY A 139 11.99 12.30 19.51
N ARG A 140 11.87 12.08 18.19
CA ARG A 140 12.73 11.14 17.45
C ARG A 140 13.55 11.88 16.41
N ASP A 141 14.80 11.47 16.26
CA ASP A 141 15.71 12.02 15.24
C ASP A 141 15.59 11.27 13.89
N SER A 142 15.09 10.04 13.91
CA SER A 142 14.91 9.21 12.72
C SER A 142 13.46 9.13 12.26
N PRO A 143 13.20 9.10 10.93
CA PRO A 143 11.88 8.79 10.39
C PRO A 143 11.37 7.43 10.88
N SER A 144 10.07 7.35 11.11
CA SER A 144 9.37 6.11 11.43
C SER A 144 8.39 5.77 10.30
N THR A 145 8.37 4.50 9.92
CA THR A 145 7.34 3.95 9.02
C THR A 145 6.06 3.69 9.80
N LEU A 146 4.99 4.37 9.39
CA LEU A 146 3.64 4.14 9.86
C LEU A 146 2.85 3.38 8.81
N PHE A 147 2.06 2.40 9.24
CA PHE A 147 1.02 1.82 8.41
C PHE A 147 -0.33 2.46 8.70
N CYS A 148 -0.85 3.25 7.76
CA CYS A 148 -2.08 4.01 7.89
C CYS A 148 -3.21 3.30 7.13
N PHE A 149 -4.32 2.98 7.80
CA PHE A 149 -5.46 2.35 7.15
C PHE A 149 -6.79 2.89 7.65
N THR A 150 -7.84 2.74 6.83
CA THR A 150 -9.18 3.26 7.10
C THR A 150 -10.08 2.14 7.61
N ARG A 151 -10.73 2.34 8.76
CA ARG A 151 -11.80 1.43 9.21
C ARG A 151 -13.10 2.20 9.34
N SER A 152 -14.20 1.61 8.88
CA SER A 152 -15.55 2.03 9.31
C SER A 152 -15.87 1.35 10.62
N ASP A 153 -15.91 2.10 11.72
CA ASP A 153 -16.56 1.61 12.93
C ASP A 153 -18.09 1.74 12.77
N GLY A 154 -18.83 0.85 13.43
CA GLY A 154 -20.29 0.81 13.37
C GLY A 154 -20.93 2.11 13.89
N GLU A 155 -22.21 2.29 13.55
CA GLU A 155 -23.02 3.48 13.83
C GLU A 155 -22.80 4.11 15.21
N ASN A 156 -22.57 5.43 15.23
CA ASN A 156 -22.59 6.21 16.46
C ASN A 156 -24.05 6.36 16.96
N LYS A 157 -24.51 5.44 17.82
CA LYS A 157 -25.89 5.43 18.35
C LYS A 157 -26.36 6.73 19.02
N LYS A 158 -25.44 7.63 19.42
CA LYS A 158 -25.78 8.92 20.06
C LYS A 158 -26.19 10.01 19.07
N LEU A 159 -25.70 9.97 17.83
CA LEU A 159 -26.08 10.90 16.78
C LEU A 159 -27.01 10.13 15.85
N LYS A 160 -28.30 10.51 15.76
CA LYS A 160 -29.31 9.88 14.86
C LYS A 160 -28.99 10.03 13.35
N LYS A 161 -27.72 10.22 12.97
CA LYS A 161 -27.19 10.28 11.61
C LYS A 161 -26.21 9.13 11.43
N GLN A 162 -26.40 8.31 10.40
CA GLN A 162 -25.45 7.28 10.01
C GLN A 162 -24.13 7.94 9.58
N GLN A 163 -23.18 8.03 10.50
CA GLN A 163 -21.83 8.52 10.22
C GLN A 163 -20.88 7.33 10.22
N LYS A 164 -20.19 7.10 9.10
CA LYS A 164 -18.99 6.28 9.08
C LYS A 164 -17.83 7.13 9.59
N LYS A 165 -17.20 6.76 10.71
CA LYS A 165 -15.89 7.34 11.00
C LYS A 165 -14.87 6.63 10.14
N ILE A 166 -13.95 7.39 9.55
CA ILE A 166 -12.74 6.81 8.99
C ILE A 166 -11.72 6.83 10.10
N LEU A 167 -11.64 5.72 10.81
CA LEU A 167 -10.62 5.52 11.82
C LEU A 167 -9.30 5.25 11.09
N MET A 168 -8.41 6.23 11.16
CA MET A 168 -7.01 6.07 10.79
C MET A 168 -6.25 5.51 11.98
N LYS A 169 -5.83 4.24 11.91
CA LYS A 169 -4.90 3.66 12.88
C LYS A 169 -3.52 3.60 12.25
N TYR A 170 -2.50 4.01 13.02
CA TYR A 170 -1.11 3.85 12.65
C TYR A 170 -0.42 2.87 13.60
N THR A 171 0.45 2.03 13.04
CA THR A 171 1.31 1.09 13.77
C THR A 171 2.76 1.45 13.47
N PHE A 172 3.62 1.50 14.49
CA PHE A 172 5.05 1.59 14.26
C PHE A 172 5.57 0.25 13.82
N CYS A 173 6.29 0.23 12.71
CA CYS A 173 7.15 -0.91 12.42
C CYS A 173 8.08 -1.10 13.63
N ASN A 174 7.94 -2.25 14.30
CA ASN A 174 8.56 -2.72 15.56
C ASN A 174 7.76 -2.58 16.85
N VAL A 175 6.74 -1.71 16.97
CA VAL A 175 5.84 -1.64 18.14
C VAL A 175 4.42 -1.24 17.70
N PHE A 176 3.45 -2.12 17.90
CA PHE A 176 2.04 -1.76 17.79
C PHE A 176 1.65 -0.82 18.94
N VAL A 177 1.89 0.48 18.78
CA VAL A 177 1.26 1.50 19.60
C VAL A 177 0.03 1.96 18.83
N ASP A 178 -1.14 1.85 19.46
CA ASP A 178 -2.40 2.32 18.90
C ASP A 178 -2.31 3.84 18.70
N GLY A 179 -2.00 4.24 17.47
CA GLY A 179 -2.02 5.62 17.05
C GLY A 179 -3.44 6.18 17.04
N GLY A 180 -3.62 7.40 17.55
CA GLY A 180 -4.92 8.03 17.76
C GLY A 180 -5.83 8.05 16.53
N TRP A 181 -7.13 8.25 16.77
CA TRP A 181 -8.16 8.15 15.75
C TRP A 181 -8.43 9.48 15.04
N ALA A 182 -8.43 9.46 13.72
CA ALA A 182 -9.04 10.52 12.91
C ALA A 182 -10.56 10.32 12.83
N GLU A 183 -11.35 11.39 12.86
CA GLU A 183 -12.79 11.33 12.61
C GLU A 183 -13.17 12.26 11.45
N CYS A 184 -14.04 11.78 10.55
CA CYS A 184 -14.63 12.57 9.48
C CYS A 184 -16.14 12.32 9.47
N ASN A 185 -16.93 13.37 9.71
CA ASN A 185 -18.33 13.25 10.12
C ASN A 185 -19.38 13.31 8.98
N GLU A 186 -18.98 13.17 7.71
CA GLU A 186 -19.88 13.50 6.58
C GLU A 186 -19.83 12.51 5.40
N ILE A 187 -19.52 11.25 5.65
CA ILE A 187 -19.51 10.23 4.60
C ILE A 187 -20.81 9.42 4.70
N ASN A 188 -21.56 9.39 3.60
CA ASN A 188 -22.77 8.59 3.45
C ASN A 188 -22.49 7.13 3.87
N SER A 189 -23.45 6.46 4.52
CA SER A 189 -23.30 5.08 4.98
C SER A 189 -22.93 4.09 3.86
N ASN A 190 -23.22 4.40 2.60
CA ASN A 190 -22.85 3.58 1.44
C ASN A 190 -21.53 3.98 0.77
N ASP A 191 -20.91 5.10 1.17
CA ASP A 191 -19.64 5.56 0.60
C ASP A 191 -18.44 4.93 1.34
N PHE A 192 -17.33 4.77 0.64
CA PHE A 192 -16.12 4.12 1.16
C PHE A 192 -14.87 4.68 0.50
N ILE A 193 -13.72 4.48 1.13
CA ILE A 193 -12.43 4.95 0.63
C ILE A 193 -11.99 4.09 -0.55
N VAL A 194 -11.71 4.72 -1.68
CA VAL A 194 -11.22 4.07 -2.90
C VAL A 194 -9.70 4.10 -2.96
N SER A 195 -9.10 5.21 -2.55
CA SER A 195 -7.64 5.39 -2.58
C SER A 195 -7.18 6.19 -1.38
N ILE A 196 -6.00 5.85 -0.88
CA ILE A 196 -5.33 6.58 0.19
C ILE A 196 -3.85 6.70 -0.15
N ALA A 197 -3.28 7.87 0.10
CA ALA A 197 -1.87 8.16 -0.17
C ALA A 197 -1.32 9.08 0.91
N SER A 198 -0.03 8.97 1.21
CA SER A 198 0.65 9.83 2.18
C SER A 198 1.65 10.74 1.46
N SER A 199 1.87 11.93 2.03
CA SER A 199 2.96 12.82 1.64
C SER A 199 3.80 13.14 2.86
N ALA A 200 5.03 12.61 2.89
CA ALA A 200 6.01 12.95 3.93
C ALA A 200 6.35 14.45 3.91
N LYS A 201 6.45 15.05 2.71
CA LYS A 201 6.77 16.48 2.52
C LYS A 201 5.76 17.40 3.20
N TYR A 202 4.47 17.11 3.03
CA TYR A 202 3.39 17.93 3.61
C TYR A 202 2.87 17.38 4.94
N ARG A 203 3.41 16.25 5.40
CA ARG A 203 2.93 15.50 6.58
C ARG A 203 1.42 15.25 6.53
N CYS A 204 0.90 15.01 5.34
CA CYS A 204 -0.52 14.89 5.07
C CYS A 204 -0.87 13.52 4.51
N LEU A 205 -2.03 13.02 4.90
CA LEU A 205 -2.67 11.85 4.35
C LEU A 205 -3.86 12.30 3.50
N TYR A 206 -3.92 11.81 2.27
CA TYR A 206 -4.99 12.09 1.31
C TYR A 206 -5.82 10.82 1.17
N ALA A 207 -7.14 10.95 1.27
CA ALA A 207 -8.04 9.87 0.95
C ALA A 207 -9.15 10.33 0.01
N PHE A 208 -9.49 9.47 -0.95
CA PHE A 208 -10.52 9.70 -1.93
C PHE A 208 -11.66 8.71 -1.71
N THR A 209 -12.89 9.19 -1.68
CA THR A 209 -14.08 8.35 -1.52
C THR A 209 -14.74 8.02 -2.86
N GLN A 210 -15.57 6.97 -2.87
CA GLN A 210 -16.34 6.55 -4.03
C GLN A 210 -17.39 7.60 -4.44
N ALA A 211 -17.91 8.39 -3.50
CA ALA A 211 -18.79 9.53 -3.78
C ALA A 211 -18.03 10.80 -4.23
N GLY A 212 -16.70 10.75 -4.35
CA GLY A 212 -15.88 11.83 -4.88
C GLY A 212 -15.50 12.90 -3.86
N PHE A 213 -15.41 12.54 -2.58
CA PHE A 213 -14.83 13.40 -1.55
C PHE A 213 -13.32 13.26 -1.51
N ILE A 214 -12.63 14.39 -1.32
CA ILE A 214 -11.24 14.44 -0.87
C ILE A 214 -11.25 14.70 0.63
N LEU A 215 -10.52 13.85 1.34
CA LEU A 215 -10.24 13.95 2.76
C LEU A 215 -8.74 14.18 2.92
N LEU A 216 -8.38 15.17 3.74
CA LEU A 216 -7.00 15.48 4.09
C LEU A 216 -6.85 15.37 5.59
N PHE A 217 -5.84 14.65 6.06
CA PHE A 217 -5.53 14.51 7.47
C PHE A 217 -4.07 14.87 7.75
N ASP A 218 -3.80 15.49 8.89
CA ASP A 218 -2.44 15.59 9.42
C ASP A 218 -1.97 14.20 9.90
N ILE A 219 -0.82 13.73 9.44
CA ILE A 219 -0.30 12.39 9.77
C ILE A 219 0.04 12.27 11.25
N SER A 220 0.58 13.34 11.86
CA SER A 220 1.02 13.32 13.27
C SER A 220 -0.14 13.22 14.26
N THR A 221 -1.21 13.95 14.00
CA THR A 221 -2.32 14.14 14.93
C THR A 221 -3.59 13.38 14.52
N GLY A 222 -3.67 12.91 13.28
CA GLY A 222 -4.90 12.36 12.71
C GLY A 222 -6.00 13.40 12.48
N LYS A 223 -5.73 14.69 12.69
CA LYS A 223 -6.75 15.74 12.55
C LYS A 223 -7.19 15.86 11.09
N CYS A 224 -8.50 15.81 10.85
CA CYS A 224 -9.06 16.16 9.54
C CYS A 224 -8.84 17.65 9.26
N LEU A 225 -8.08 17.95 8.22
CA LEU A 225 -7.74 19.29 7.77
C LEU A 225 -8.69 19.78 6.68
N PHE A 226 -9.16 18.88 5.82
CA PHE A 226 -10.04 19.20 4.71
C PHE A 226 -10.96 18.04 4.40
N ASN A 227 -12.23 18.33 4.16
CA ASN A 227 -13.24 17.38 3.72
C ASN A 227 -14.17 18.10 2.76
N LYS A 228 -14.14 17.75 1.47
CA LYS A 228 -15.05 18.33 0.49
C LYS A 228 -15.29 17.38 -0.67
N GLN A 229 -16.53 17.36 -1.16
CA GLN A 229 -16.86 16.71 -2.42
C GLN A 229 -16.25 17.53 -3.57
N VAL A 230 -15.33 16.92 -4.31
CA VAL A 230 -14.66 17.54 -5.47
C VAL A 230 -15.13 16.96 -6.79
N SER A 231 -15.75 15.78 -6.76
CA SER A 231 -16.32 15.14 -7.94
C SER A 231 -17.70 14.57 -7.61
N LYS A 232 -18.64 14.72 -8.56
CA LYS A 232 -19.93 14.01 -8.54
C LYS A 232 -19.92 12.77 -9.43
N VAL A 233 -18.86 12.59 -10.22
CA VAL A 233 -18.70 11.47 -11.14
C VAL A 233 -17.98 10.35 -10.40
N LYS A 234 -18.57 9.15 -10.38
CA LYS A 234 -18.02 7.93 -9.74
C LYS A 234 -16.77 7.35 -10.43
N ARG A 235 -16.08 8.15 -11.25
CA ARG A 235 -14.87 7.76 -11.98
C ARG A 235 -13.76 8.72 -11.59
N VAL A 236 -13.10 8.42 -10.49
CA VAL A 236 -11.84 9.05 -10.15
C VAL A 236 -10.78 7.95 -10.23
N VAL A 237 -10.01 7.96 -11.32
CA VAL A 237 -8.80 7.14 -11.44
C VAL A 237 -7.67 8.01 -10.91
N CYS A 238 -7.35 7.86 -9.63
CA CYS A 238 -6.18 8.53 -9.05
C CYS A 238 -4.95 7.65 -9.26
N TYR A 239 -4.15 7.96 -10.27
CA TYR A 239 -2.73 7.60 -10.27
C TYR A 239 -1.98 8.74 -9.58
N LEU A 240 -1.83 8.67 -8.26
CA LEU A 240 -0.86 9.50 -7.56
C LEU A 240 0.48 8.75 -7.65
N PHE A 241 1.35 9.23 -8.54
CA PHE A 241 2.74 8.80 -8.66
C PHE A 241 3.59 9.41 -7.53
#